data_AF-A0AAD5M6P8-F1
#
_entry.id   AF-A0AAD5M6P8-F1
#
_cell.length_a   1.000
_cell.length_b   1.000
_cell.length_c   1.000
_cell.angle_alpha   90.00
_cell.angle_beta   90.00
_cell.angle_gamma   90.00
#
_symmetry.space_group_name_H-M   'P 1'
#
loop_
_entity.id
_entity.type
_entity.pdbx_description
1 polymer ?
#
loop_
_entity_poly.entity_id
_entity_poly.type
_entity_poly.pdbx_seq_one_letter_code
_entity_poly.pdbx_strand_id
1 'polypeptide(L)'
;MRRVLCVAEKNDVAKGVAAILSKGQMVRREGRSVYNKIYQLNADILGQRATLAVTSVSGHLMEHVFPPDMKNWSLVPVRSLFDAPVYSTIPESMKNIATTLTEESAKCDVLVIWTDCDREGESIGAEIAKLCLKSNQRLDVYRARFSEITPRAIEHAARHLTRLDQNIVDAVDCRSELDLRIGAAFTRLQTLHLQQRFASILDVDASC
;
A
#
# COMPACT_ATOMS: atom_id res chain seq x y z
N MET A 1 17.03 19.25 13.55
CA MET A 1 16.00 19.54 12.52
C MET A 1 15.20 18.27 12.31
N ARG A 2 13.88 18.32 12.50
CA ARG A 2 13.01 17.13 12.44
C ARG A 2 13.01 16.53 11.03
N ARG A 3 13.00 15.20 10.93
CA ARG A 3 12.94 14.49 9.65
C ARG A 3 11.57 13.86 9.44
N VAL A 4 11.01 14.07 8.26
CA VAL A 4 9.63 13.70 7.94
C VAL A 4 9.63 12.87 6.65
N LEU A 5 9.08 11.67 6.74
CA LEU A 5 8.82 10.82 5.57
C LEU A 5 7.40 11.11 5.09
N CYS A 6 7.24 11.49 3.83
CA CYS A 6 5.94 11.66 3.18
C CYS A 6 5.78 10.58 2.13
N VAL A 7 4.66 9.84 2.12
CA VAL A 7 4.45 8.74 1.18
C VAL A 7 3.11 8.91 0.46
N ALA A 8 3.16 9.04 -0.87
CA ALA A 8 1.97 9.11 -1.72
C ALA A 8 1.66 7.75 -2.39
N GLU A 9 0.48 7.63 -3.00
CA GLU A 9 0.05 6.39 -3.67
C GLU A 9 0.82 6.11 -4.97
N LYS A 10 1.23 7.17 -5.67
CA LYS A 10 1.91 7.11 -6.98
C LYS A 10 3.01 8.17 -7.07
N ASN A 11 4.01 7.92 -7.91
CA ASN A 11 5.16 8.80 -8.03
C ASN A 11 4.80 10.22 -8.53
N ASP A 12 3.80 10.34 -9.41
CA ASP A 12 3.37 11.66 -9.91
C ASP A 12 2.73 12.51 -8.82
N VAL A 13 1.97 11.88 -7.91
CA VAL A 13 1.42 12.55 -6.72
C VAL A 13 2.55 13.00 -5.79
N ALA A 14 3.52 12.13 -5.52
CA ALA A 14 4.70 12.48 -4.72
C ALA A 14 5.48 13.66 -5.32
N LYS A 15 5.68 13.67 -6.64
CA LYS A 15 6.34 14.77 -7.36
C LYS A 15 5.55 16.08 -7.24
N GLY A 16 4.22 16.02 -7.41
CA GLY A 16 3.34 17.19 -7.30
C GLY A 16 3.34 17.79 -5.89
N VAL A 17 3.17 16.95 -4.87
CA VAL A 17 3.22 17.36 -3.46
C VAL A 17 4.58 17.96 -3.13
N ALA A 18 5.68 17.31 -3.52
CA ALA A 18 7.03 17.81 -3.27
C ALA A 18 7.29 19.15 -3.97
N ALA A 19 6.87 19.31 -5.23
CA ALA A 19 7.04 20.55 -5.98
C ALA A 19 6.28 21.72 -5.34
N ILE A 20 5.05 21.49 -4.88
CA ILE A 20 4.24 22.50 -4.19
C ILE A 20 4.87 22.88 -2.86
N LEU A 21 5.15 21.91 -1.98
CA LEU A 21 5.68 22.18 -0.64
C LEU A 21 7.06 22.82 -0.66
N SER A 22 7.87 22.51 -1.68
CA SER A 22 9.20 23.10 -1.85
C SER A 22 9.21 24.43 -2.59
N LYS A 23 8.07 24.86 -3.17
CA LYS A 23 8.01 25.97 -4.13
C LYS A 23 9.03 25.78 -5.27
N GLY A 24 9.18 24.52 -5.72
CA GLY A 24 10.13 24.11 -6.74
C GLY A 24 11.55 23.80 -6.26
N GLN A 25 11.89 24.07 -5.00
CA GLN A 25 13.23 23.83 -4.43
C GLN A 25 13.36 22.41 -3.85
N MET A 26 13.29 21.39 -4.70
CA MET A 26 13.46 19.99 -4.31
C MET A 26 14.65 19.34 -5.01
N VAL A 27 15.31 18.42 -4.32
CA VAL A 27 16.40 17.59 -4.85
C VAL A 27 15.87 16.18 -5.05
N ARG A 28 15.96 15.66 -6.28
CA ARG A 28 15.58 14.28 -6.59
C ARG A 28 16.72 13.33 -6.22
N ARG A 29 16.40 12.25 -5.53
CA ARG A 29 17.26 11.10 -5.23
C ARG A 29 16.57 9.81 -5.68
N GLU A 30 17.37 8.81 -6.03
CA GLU A 30 16.89 7.47 -6.34
C GLU A 30 16.56 6.68 -5.07
N GLY A 31 15.50 5.87 -5.16
CA GLY A 31 15.20 4.81 -4.19
C GLY A 31 15.72 3.46 -4.68
N ARG A 32 15.29 2.37 -4.05
CA ARG A 32 15.57 1.01 -4.55
C ARG A 32 14.67 0.65 -5.74
N SER A 33 13.47 1.22 -5.83
CA SER A 33 12.61 1.11 -7.00
C SER A 33 13.00 2.16 -8.03
N VAL A 34 13.12 1.74 -9.30
CA VAL A 34 13.43 2.65 -10.41
C VAL A 34 12.28 3.60 -10.76
N TYR A 35 11.06 3.28 -10.34
CA TYR A 35 9.85 4.05 -10.64
C TYR A 35 9.46 5.04 -9.53
N ASN A 36 9.82 4.73 -8.27
CA ASN A 36 9.42 5.51 -7.10
C ASN A 36 10.62 6.33 -6.62
N LYS A 37 10.65 7.60 -7.04
CA LYS A 37 11.71 8.54 -6.70
C LYS A 37 11.54 9.06 -5.28
N ILE A 38 12.60 9.65 -4.75
CA ILE A 38 12.58 10.36 -3.47
C ILE A 38 12.88 11.83 -3.77
N TYR A 39 12.00 12.72 -3.31
CA TYR A 39 12.13 14.16 -3.45
C TYR A 39 12.45 14.74 -2.07
N GLN A 40 13.66 15.26 -1.93
CA GLN A 40 14.15 15.89 -0.70
C GLN A 40 13.92 17.38 -0.74
N LEU A 41 13.33 17.94 0.32
CA LEU A 41 13.08 19.37 0.44
C LEU A 41 13.09 19.80 1.90
N ASN A 42 13.10 21.11 2.13
CA ASN A 42 12.84 21.70 3.44
C ASN A 42 11.52 22.47 3.37
N ALA A 43 10.61 22.19 4.30
CA ALA A 43 9.32 22.85 4.40
C ALA A 43 8.87 22.93 5.86
N ASP A 44 7.93 23.83 6.12
CA ASP A 44 7.27 23.91 7.42
C ASP A 44 6.13 22.90 7.47
N ILE A 45 6.17 22.01 8.47
CA ILE A 45 5.14 21.01 8.70
C ILE A 45 4.98 20.82 10.21
N LEU A 46 3.73 20.66 10.68
CA LEU A 46 3.43 20.64 12.11
C LEU A 46 3.97 21.88 12.86
N GLY A 47 3.95 23.05 12.22
CA GLY A 47 4.42 24.32 12.79
C GLY A 47 5.94 24.42 12.99
N GLN A 48 6.73 23.50 12.43
CA GLN A 48 8.19 23.50 12.55
C GLN A 48 8.86 23.27 11.20
N ARG A 49 10.02 23.89 11.01
CA ARG A 49 10.84 23.67 9.82
C ARG A 49 11.47 22.27 9.88
N ALA A 50 11.21 21.46 8.86
CA ALA A 50 11.63 20.07 8.79
C ALA A 50 12.27 19.74 7.44
N THR A 51 13.10 18.69 7.44
CA THR A 51 13.59 18.07 6.21
C THR A 51 12.64 16.94 5.83
N LEU A 52 12.05 17.06 4.64
CA LEU A 52 11.09 16.09 4.13
C LEU A 52 11.78 15.20 3.09
N ALA A 53 11.49 13.90 3.16
CA ALA A 53 11.69 12.96 2.07
C ALA A 53 10.30 12.54 1.57
N VAL A 54 9.93 13.00 0.38
CA VAL A 54 8.66 12.64 -0.27
C VAL A 54 8.91 11.52 -1.25
N THR A 55 8.22 10.39 -1.09
CA THR A 55 8.29 9.24 -1.99
C THR A 55 6.89 8.66 -2.22
N SER A 56 6.81 7.50 -2.86
CA SER A 56 5.54 6.87 -3.21
C SER A 56 5.59 5.35 -3.15
N VAL A 57 4.42 4.76 -3.03
CA VAL A 57 4.16 3.37 -3.42
C VAL A 57 3.64 3.32 -4.87
N SER A 58 3.15 2.16 -5.30
CA SER A 58 2.53 1.94 -6.62
C SER A 58 1.22 1.18 -6.45
N GLY A 59 0.29 1.75 -5.67
CA GLY A 59 -0.92 1.06 -5.18
C GLY A 59 -0.68 0.29 -3.88
N HIS A 60 -1.42 -0.80 -3.67
CA HIS A 60 -1.25 -1.67 -2.50
C HIS A 60 0.17 -2.22 -2.38
N LEU A 61 0.71 -2.13 -1.18
CA LEU A 61 2.05 -2.62 -0.84
C LEU A 61 2.00 -4.08 -0.39
N MET A 62 0.86 -4.53 0.12
CA MET A 62 0.61 -5.89 0.58
C MET A 62 -0.52 -6.55 -0.20
N GLU A 63 -0.48 -7.88 -0.25
CA GLU A 63 -1.56 -8.71 -0.80
C GLU A 63 -2.02 -9.74 0.23
N HIS A 64 -3.32 -10.05 0.23
CA HIS A 64 -3.88 -11.12 1.04
C HIS A 64 -3.73 -12.46 0.32
N VAL A 65 -3.14 -13.44 1.00
CA VAL A 65 -2.90 -14.78 0.44
C VAL A 65 -3.34 -15.86 1.42
N PHE A 66 -3.76 -16.98 0.84
CA PHE A 66 -3.86 -18.23 1.58
C PHE A 66 -2.47 -18.78 1.90
N PRO A 67 -2.38 -19.70 2.88
CA PRO A 67 -1.12 -20.33 3.25
C PRO A 67 -0.54 -21.12 2.06
N PRO A 68 0.80 -21.25 1.94
CA PRO A 68 1.43 -21.86 0.76
C PRO A 68 1.00 -23.30 0.45
N ASP A 69 0.67 -24.09 1.46
CA ASP A 69 0.15 -25.46 1.34
C ASP A 69 -1.26 -25.50 0.72
N MET A 70 -2.01 -24.41 0.76
CA MET A 70 -3.33 -24.28 0.13
C MET A 70 -3.28 -23.86 -1.35
N LYS A 71 -2.08 -23.79 -1.95
CA LYS A 71 -1.89 -23.44 -3.37
C LYS A 71 -2.29 -24.56 -4.33
N ASN A 72 -2.25 -25.83 -3.92
CA ASN A 72 -2.65 -26.93 -4.80
C ASN A 72 -4.18 -27.07 -4.82
N TRP A 73 -4.80 -26.72 -5.95
CA TRP A 73 -6.27 -26.67 -6.05
C TRP A 73 -6.91 -28.06 -5.98
N SER A 74 -6.25 -29.10 -6.47
CA SER A 74 -6.79 -30.46 -6.52
C SER A 74 -6.79 -31.15 -5.16
N LEU A 75 -5.86 -30.78 -4.27
CA LEU A 75 -5.70 -31.40 -2.96
C LEU A 75 -6.47 -30.67 -1.84
N VAL A 76 -6.85 -29.42 -2.07
CA VAL A 76 -7.46 -28.56 -1.05
C VAL A 76 -8.98 -28.55 -1.23
N PRO A 77 -9.75 -29.06 -0.24
CA PRO A 77 -11.20 -28.98 -0.29
C PRO A 77 -11.67 -27.53 -0.39
N VAL A 78 -12.53 -27.20 -1.36
CA VAL A 78 -13.05 -25.84 -1.54
C VAL A 78 -13.63 -25.25 -0.26
N ARG A 79 -14.35 -26.08 0.52
CA ARG A 79 -14.95 -25.66 1.80
C ARG A 79 -13.92 -25.14 2.80
N SER A 80 -12.69 -25.68 2.82
CA SER A 80 -11.69 -25.25 3.81
C SER A 80 -11.20 -23.82 3.56
N LEU A 81 -11.41 -23.24 2.38
CA LEU A 81 -11.03 -21.86 2.07
C LEU A 81 -11.84 -20.81 2.86
N PHE A 82 -13.04 -21.16 3.34
CA PHE A 82 -13.85 -20.26 4.16
C PHE A 82 -13.29 -20.10 5.59
N ASP A 83 -12.59 -21.12 6.09
CA ASP A 83 -12.02 -21.13 7.45
C ASP A 83 -10.49 -20.95 7.47
N ALA A 84 -9.85 -21.06 6.30
CA ALA A 84 -8.39 -20.97 6.16
C ALA A 84 -7.83 -19.64 6.74
N PRO A 85 -6.67 -19.64 7.39
CA PRO A 85 -6.04 -18.39 7.79
C PRO A 85 -5.62 -17.59 6.55
N VAL A 86 -5.79 -16.27 6.60
CA VAL A 86 -5.35 -15.35 5.55
C VAL A 86 -4.17 -14.53 6.06
N TYR A 87 -3.13 -14.42 5.25
CA TYR A 87 -1.92 -13.67 5.58
C TYR A 87 -1.73 -12.49 4.64
N SER A 88 -1.18 -11.39 5.15
CA SER A 88 -0.70 -10.30 4.31
C SER A 88 0.80 -10.47 4.01
N THR A 89 1.16 -10.41 2.74
CA THR A 89 2.55 -10.54 2.26
C THR A 89 2.90 -9.39 1.32
N ILE A 90 4.20 -9.06 1.24
CA ILE A 90 4.70 -8.07 0.28
C ILE A 90 5.10 -8.85 -0.99
N PRO A 91 4.46 -8.61 -2.14
CA PRO A 91 4.82 -9.28 -3.38
C PRO A 91 6.22 -8.86 -3.86
N GLU A 92 6.85 -9.70 -4.68
CA GLU A 92 8.23 -9.47 -5.18
C GLU A 92 8.38 -8.09 -5.84
N SER A 93 7.38 -7.68 -6.63
CA SER A 93 7.32 -6.39 -7.32
C SER A 93 7.38 -5.19 -6.36
N MET A 94 6.94 -5.36 -5.11
CA MET A 94 6.87 -4.30 -4.11
C MET A 94 8.06 -4.30 -3.13
N LYS A 95 8.93 -5.32 -3.14
CA LYS A 95 10.04 -5.45 -2.19
C LYS A 95 11.01 -4.26 -2.23
N ASN A 96 11.32 -3.73 -3.42
CA ASN A 96 12.20 -2.57 -3.55
C ASN A 96 11.57 -1.31 -2.94
N ILE A 97 10.26 -1.10 -3.14
CA ILE A 97 9.53 0.01 -2.52
C ILE A 97 9.54 -0.17 -1.00
N ALA A 98 9.18 -1.35 -0.50
CA ALA A 98 9.17 -1.66 0.93
C ALA A 98 10.54 -1.46 1.59
N THR A 99 11.62 -1.86 0.91
CA THR A 99 13.00 -1.65 1.39
C THR A 99 13.30 -0.15 1.50
N THR A 100 12.91 0.63 0.49
CA THR A 100 13.08 2.09 0.51
C THR A 100 12.33 2.74 1.67
N LEU A 101 11.07 2.35 1.90
CA LEU A 101 10.26 2.86 3.01
C LEU A 101 10.87 2.50 4.37
N THR A 102 11.37 1.28 4.52
CA THR A 102 12.06 0.82 5.74
C THR A 102 13.31 1.67 6.01
N GLU A 103 14.18 1.84 5.00
CA GLU A 103 15.41 2.62 5.13
C GLU A 103 15.18 4.10 5.45
N GLU A 104 14.13 4.71 4.90
CA GLU A 104 13.83 6.12 5.13
C GLU A 104 13.09 6.35 6.45
N SER A 105 12.16 5.45 6.80
CA SER A 105 11.39 5.54 8.05
C SER A 105 12.28 5.37 9.29
N ALA A 106 13.33 4.55 9.22
CA ALA A 106 14.34 4.41 10.27
C ALA A 106 15.06 5.73 10.63
N LYS A 107 15.10 6.69 9.70
CA LYS A 107 15.80 7.97 9.84
C LYS A 107 14.86 9.14 10.13
N CYS A 108 13.55 8.89 10.22
CA CYS A 108 12.54 9.93 10.35
C CYS A 108 11.86 9.88 11.72
N ASP A 109 11.36 11.03 12.15
CA ASP A 109 10.60 11.18 13.41
C ASP A 109 9.09 11.10 13.15
N VAL A 110 8.67 11.48 11.95
CA VAL A 110 7.26 11.60 11.55
C VAL A 110 7.04 10.94 10.19
N LEU A 111 5.91 10.26 10.05
CA LEU A 111 5.40 9.76 8.79
C LEU A 111 4.12 10.52 8.42
N VAL A 112 4.02 11.02 7.19
CA VAL A 112 2.80 11.66 6.67
C VAL A 112 2.31 10.91 5.44
N ILE A 113 1.09 10.41 5.51
CA ILE A 113 0.43 9.67 4.44
C ILE A 113 -0.28 10.65 3.49
N TRP A 114 0.10 10.58 2.21
CA TRP A 114 -0.39 11.40 1.08
C TRP A 114 -1.06 10.53 -0.01
N THR A 115 -1.61 9.37 0.36
CA THR A 115 -2.42 8.54 -0.54
C THR A 115 -3.73 9.25 -0.91
N ASP A 116 -4.42 8.76 -1.95
CA ASP A 116 -5.67 9.36 -2.40
C ASP A 116 -6.74 9.33 -1.28
N CYS A 117 -7.62 10.32 -1.22
CA CYS A 117 -8.56 10.50 -0.11
C CYS A 117 -9.86 9.71 -0.30
N ASP A 118 -9.72 8.42 -0.55
CA ASP A 118 -10.81 7.43 -0.60
C ASP A 118 -10.53 6.24 0.33
N ARG A 119 -11.36 5.20 0.26
CA ARG A 119 -11.25 4.02 1.13
C ARG A 119 -9.96 3.23 0.85
N GLU A 120 -9.63 3.04 -0.42
CA GLU A 120 -8.43 2.27 -0.83
C GLU A 120 -7.16 3.00 -0.43
N GLY A 121 -7.10 4.31 -0.63
CA GLY A 121 -5.99 5.14 -0.20
C GLY A 121 -5.80 5.14 1.32
N GLU A 122 -6.87 5.01 2.11
CA GLU A 122 -6.76 4.84 3.56
C GLU A 122 -6.13 3.49 3.94
N SER A 123 -6.54 2.41 3.28
CA SER A 123 -5.98 1.07 3.46
C SER A 123 -4.49 1.02 3.08
N ILE A 124 -4.14 1.56 1.91
CA ILE A 124 -2.74 1.68 1.46
C ILE A 124 -1.93 2.51 2.46
N GLY A 125 -2.52 3.58 3.01
CA GLY A 125 -1.94 4.39 4.07
C GLY A 125 -1.60 3.58 5.32
N ALA A 126 -2.51 2.70 5.74
CA ALA A 126 -2.31 1.80 6.87
C ALA A 126 -1.24 0.74 6.61
N GLU A 127 -1.16 0.18 5.40
CA GLU A 127 -0.08 -0.74 5.00
C GLU A 127 1.30 -0.08 5.10
N ILE A 128 1.42 1.15 4.58
CA ILE A 128 2.65 1.95 4.67
C ILE A 128 3.00 2.21 6.14
N ALA A 129 2.04 2.65 6.95
CA ALA A 129 2.25 2.91 8.37
C ALA A 129 2.73 1.66 9.12
N LYS A 130 2.07 0.51 8.89
CA LYS A 130 2.42 -0.78 9.48
C LYS A 130 3.84 -1.20 9.11
N LEU A 131 4.27 -1.02 7.86
CA LEU A 131 5.64 -1.31 7.44
C LEU A 131 6.65 -0.38 8.12
N CYS A 132 6.43 0.93 8.09
CA CYS A 132 7.34 1.92 8.65
C CYS A 132 7.47 1.78 10.18
N LEU A 133 6.38 1.50 10.89
CA LEU A 133 6.38 1.29 12.34
C LEU A 133 7.14 0.03 12.77
N LYS A 134 7.22 -1.00 11.91
CA LYS A 134 8.11 -2.15 12.15
C LYS A 134 9.58 -1.74 12.18
N SER A 135 9.96 -0.75 11.36
CA SER A 135 11.33 -0.22 11.32
C SER A 135 11.62 0.78 12.44
N ASN A 136 10.64 1.61 12.80
CA ASN A 136 10.77 2.61 13.85
C ASN A 136 9.44 2.80 14.58
N GLN A 137 9.30 2.14 15.73
CA GLN A 137 8.07 2.16 16.54
C GLN A 137 7.75 3.53 17.15
N ARG A 138 8.70 4.48 17.13
CA ARG A 138 8.51 5.84 17.65
C ARG A 138 7.99 6.83 16.62
N LEU A 139 7.73 6.38 15.37
CA LEU A 139 7.21 7.24 14.32
C LEU A 139 5.84 7.79 14.70
N ASP A 140 5.70 9.11 14.61
CA ASP A 140 4.40 9.76 14.74
C ASP A 140 3.71 9.80 13.36
N VAL A 141 2.59 9.07 13.22
CA VAL A 141 1.94 8.84 11.91
C VAL A 141 0.75 9.77 11.70
N TYR A 142 0.81 10.59 10.65
CA TYR A 142 -0.23 11.52 10.26
C TYR A 142 -0.81 11.20 8.88
N ARG A 143 -2.03 11.68 8.66
CA ARG A 143 -2.76 11.59 7.40
C ARG A 143 -3.08 12.97 6.86
N ALA A 144 -2.58 13.28 5.66
CA ALA A 144 -2.95 14.48 4.93
C ALA A 144 -4.27 14.26 4.19
N ARG A 145 -5.21 15.21 4.25
CA ARG A 145 -6.49 15.15 3.54
C ARG A 145 -6.56 16.23 2.47
N PHE A 146 -6.74 15.83 1.22
CA PHE A 146 -6.79 16.72 0.06
C PHE A 146 -7.71 16.13 -1.02
N SER A 147 -8.33 16.99 -1.81
CA SER A 147 -9.23 16.58 -2.92
C SER A 147 -8.63 16.84 -4.29
N GLU A 148 -7.52 17.59 -4.36
CA GLU A 148 -6.86 17.99 -5.60
C GLU A 148 -5.38 18.32 -5.34
N ILE A 149 -4.56 18.27 -6.39
CA ILE A 149 -3.12 18.59 -6.34
C ILE A 149 -2.93 20.05 -6.78
N THR A 150 -3.42 20.98 -5.96
CA THR A 150 -3.23 22.42 -6.14
C THR A 150 -2.44 23.01 -4.96
N PRO A 151 -1.72 24.13 -5.15
CA PRO A 151 -0.96 24.75 -4.06
C PRO A 151 -1.81 24.98 -2.81
N ARG A 152 -3.01 25.53 -2.99
CA ARG A 152 -3.96 25.80 -1.90
C ARG A 152 -4.35 24.53 -1.14
N ALA A 153 -4.72 23.46 -1.84
CA ALA A 153 -5.18 22.23 -1.21
C ALA A 153 -4.05 21.52 -0.44
N ILE A 154 -2.86 21.41 -1.03
CA ILE A 154 -1.71 20.73 -0.42
C ILE A 154 -1.17 21.51 0.78
N GLU A 155 -1.06 22.84 0.69
CA GLU A 155 -0.65 23.69 1.83
C GLU A 155 -1.68 23.68 2.95
N HIS A 156 -2.97 23.58 2.63
CA HIS A 156 -4.02 23.39 3.62
C HIS A 156 -3.88 22.04 4.32
N ALA A 157 -3.70 20.95 3.55
CA ALA A 157 -3.54 19.59 4.07
C ALA A 157 -2.31 19.46 4.98
N ALA A 158 -1.17 20.05 4.60
CA ALA A 158 0.06 20.04 5.40
C ALA A 158 -0.08 20.76 6.75
N ARG A 159 -1.01 21.73 6.85
CA ARG A 159 -1.31 22.45 8.11
C ARG A 159 -2.37 21.76 8.96
N HIS A 160 -3.25 20.96 8.37
CA HIS A 160 -4.38 20.30 9.03
C HIS A 160 -4.26 18.78 8.93
N LEU A 161 -3.13 18.26 9.43
CA LEU A 161 -2.89 16.82 9.45
C LEU A 161 -3.79 16.12 10.48
N THR A 162 -4.29 14.94 10.09
CA THR A 162 -5.19 14.10 10.90
C THR A 162 -4.54 12.75 11.19
N ARG A 163 -5.29 11.81 11.78
CA ARG A 163 -4.88 10.40 11.93
C ARG A 163 -5.57 9.54 10.87
N LEU A 164 -5.02 8.35 10.63
CA LEU A 164 -5.69 7.34 9.82
C LEU A 164 -7.01 6.92 10.49
N ASP A 165 -8.04 6.70 9.69
CA ASP A 165 -9.34 6.21 10.15
C ASP A 165 -9.36 4.68 10.12
N GLN A 166 -9.19 4.08 11.31
CA GLN A 166 -9.13 2.63 11.44
C GLN A 166 -10.43 1.94 11.00
N ASN A 167 -11.60 2.59 11.14
CA ASN A 167 -12.87 1.97 10.74
C ASN A 167 -12.95 1.79 9.20
N ILE A 168 -12.38 2.73 8.45
CA ILE A 168 -12.30 2.62 6.99
C ILE A 168 -11.33 1.51 6.59
N VAL A 169 -10.18 1.43 7.26
CA VAL A 169 -9.19 0.38 7.05
C VAL A 169 -9.82 -0.99 7.31
N ASP A 170 -10.46 -1.18 8.47
CA ASP A 170 -11.11 -2.44 8.85
C ASP A 170 -12.20 -2.85 7.84
N ALA A 171 -12.93 -1.88 7.28
CA ALA A 171 -13.93 -2.14 6.25
C ALA A 171 -13.32 -2.62 4.92
N VAL A 172 -12.18 -2.07 4.51
CA VAL A 172 -11.47 -2.50 3.29
C VAL A 172 -10.81 -3.87 3.50
N ASP A 173 -10.21 -4.10 4.66
CA ASP A 173 -9.63 -5.40 5.03
C ASP A 173 -10.70 -6.50 5.03
N CYS A 174 -11.86 -6.23 5.63
CA CYS A 174 -13.00 -7.15 5.63
C CYS A 174 -13.49 -7.48 4.21
N ARG A 175 -13.66 -6.45 3.37
CA ARG A 175 -14.05 -6.64 1.96
C ARG A 175 -13.01 -7.49 1.22
N SER A 176 -11.72 -7.19 1.38
CA SER A 176 -10.63 -7.88 0.69
C SER A 176 -10.55 -9.35 1.09
N GLU A 177 -10.77 -9.67 2.37
CA GLU A 177 -10.83 -11.05 2.84
C GLU A 177 -12.04 -11.80 2.29
N LEU A 178 -13.23 -11.18 2.28
CA LEU A 178 -14.43 -11.77 1.68
C LEU A 178 -14.23 -12.05 0.19
N ASP A 179 -13.69 -11.09 -0.56
CA ASP A 179 -13.42 -11.21 -1.99
C ASP A 179 -12.43 -12.35 -2.27
N LEU A 180 -11.36 -12.48 -1.47
CA LEU A 180 -10.39 -13.57 -1.59
C LEU A 180 -11.05 -14.93 -1.32
N ARG A 181 -11.80 -15.06 -0.22
CA ARG A 181 -12.43 -16.32 0.18
C ARG A 181 -13.48 -16.78 -0.81
N ILE A 182 -14.45 -15.92 -1.10
CA ILE A 182 -15.56 -16.23 -2.00
C ILE A 182 -15.02 -16.41 -3.41
N GLY A 183 -14.18 -15.49 -3.88
CA GLY A 183 -13.57 -15.55 -5.20
C GLY A 183 -12.79 -16.84 -5.42
N ALA A 184 -11.88 -17.19 -4.50
CA ALA A 184 -11.11 -18.43 -4.62
C ALA A 184 -12.00 -19.68 -4.53
N ALA A 185 -12.95 -19.74 -3.58
CA ALA A 185 -13.79 -20.92 -3.41
C ALA A 185 -14.63 -21.21 -4.64
N PHE A 186 -15.36 -20.21 -5.14
CA PHE A 186 -16.24 -20.40 -6.29
C PHE A 186 -15.48 -20.53 -7.61
N THR A 187 -14.33 -19.86 -7.76
CA THR A 187 -13.45 -20.07 -8.92
C THR A 187 -12.93 -21.49 -8.96
N ARG A 188 -12.36 -22.00 -7.85
CA ARG A 188 -11.84 -23.38 -7.79
C ARG A 188 -12.93 -24.41 -8.07
N LEU A 189 -14.11 -24.24 -7.47
CA LEU A 189 -15.24 -25.14 -7.68
C LEU A 189 -15.64 -25.20 -9.16
N GLN A 190 -15.81 -24.04 -9.80
CA GLN A 190 -16.23 -23.96 -11.20
C GLN A 190 -15.13 -24.47 -12.12
N THR A 191 -13.88 -24.03 -11.95
CA THR A 191 -12.76 -24.43 -12.80
C THR A 191 -12.54 -25.95 -12.77
N LEU A 192 -12.44 -26.55 -11.58
CA LEU A 192 -12.19 -27.99 -11.45
C LEU A 192 -13.35 -28.83 -11.99
N HIS A 193 -14.60 -28.43 -11.71
CA HIS A 193 -15.77 -29.16 -12.18
C HIS A 193 -15.95 -29.05 -13.71
N LEU A 194 -15.77 -27.85 -14.28
CA LEU A 194 -15.94 -27.62 -15.72
C LEU A 194 -14.81 -28.25 -16.53
N GLN A 195 -13.56 -28.22 -16.04
CA GLN A 195 -12.44 -28.92 -16.68
C GLN A 195 -12.67 -30.42 -16.78
N GLN A 196 -13.15 -31.05 -15.69
CA GLN A 196 -13.47 -32.48 -15.71
C GLN A 196 -14.64 -32.79 -16.64
N ARG A 197 -15.69 -31.96 -16.64
CA ARG A 197 -16.92 -32.22 -17.39
C ARG A 197 -16.78 -31.98 -18.90
N PHE A 198 -15.94 -31.03 -19.30
CA PHE A 198 -15.77 -30.62 -20.69
C PHE A 198 -14.33 -30.83 -21.18
N ALA A 199 -13.61 -31.81 -20.62
CA ALA A 199 -12.22 -32.13 -20.98
C ALA A 199 -12.03 -32.30 -22.50
N SER A 200 -12.97 -32.96 -23.17
CA SER A 200 -12.95 -33.20 -24.62
C SER A 200 -13.13 -31.94 -25.48
N ILE A 201 -13.65 -30.84 -24.90
CA ILE A 201 -13.84 -29.55 -25.58
C ILE A 201 -12.67 -28.61 -25.27
N LEU A 202 -12.02 -28.80 -24.12
CA LEU A 202 -10.98 -27.92 -23.61
C LEU A 202 -9.55 -28.38 -23.94
N ASP A 203 -9.38 -29.48 -24.68
CA ASP A 203 -8.09 -30.12 -24.98
C ASP A 203 -7.23 -30.36 -23.72
N VAL A 204 -7.87 -30.60 -22.58
CA VAL A 204 -7.20 -30.94 -21.32
C VAL A 204 -7.26 -32.45 -21.19
N ASP A 205 -6.11 -33.13 -21.27
CA ASP A 205 -6.02 -34.57 -21.06
C ASP A 205 -6.67 -34.94 -19.72
N ALA A 206 -7.72 -35.78 -19.78
CA ALA A 206 -8.55 -36.17 -18.64
C ALA A 206 -7.84 -37.12 -17.64
N SER A 207 -6.51 -37.16 -17.66
CA SER A 207 -5.66 -38.01 -16.82
C SER A 207 -4.78 -37.16 -15.92
N CYS A 208 -5.36 -36.70 -14.81
CA CYS A 208 -4.63 -36.23 -13.62
C CYS A 208 -5.41 -36.66 -12.37
#